data_AF-A0A832AN65-F1
#
_entry.id   AF-A0A832AN65-F1
#
_cell.length_a   1.000
_cell.length_b   1.000
_cell.length_c   1.000
_cell.angle_alpha   90.00
_cell.angle_beta   90.00
_cell.angle_gamma   90.00
#
_symmetry.space_group_name_H-M   'P 1'
#
loop_
_entity.id
_entity.type
_entity.pdbx_description
1 polymer ?
#
loop_
_entity_poly.entity_id
_entity_poly.type
_entity_poly.pdbx_seq_one_letter_code
_entity_poly.pdbx_strand_id
1 'polypeptide(L)'
;MVKRRCFSLYDIEEYLKENGAEKVSEKAVLGFESELEETVRELLGNAQFYANYAGRKRLITNSDIVMALESDLKPESEHDQAPILGKVANAERRNPVRIRASRIRAARRI
;
A
#
# COMPACT_ATOMS: atom_id res chain seq x y z
N MET A 1 -0.18 38.18 10.00
CA MET A 1 0.88 37.23 9.58
C MET A 1 0.43 36.64 8.24
N VAL A 2 1.14 36.88 7.15
CA VAL A 2 0.81 36.26 5.85
C VAL A 2 1.19 34.79 5.95
N LYS A 3 0.22 33.86 5.84
CA LYS A 3 0.52 32.43 5.74
C LYS A 3 1.38 32.21 4.49
N ARG A 4 2.57 31.62 4.65
CA ARG A 4 3.34 31.11 3.51
C ARG A 4 2.63 29.85 3.02
N ARG A 5 2.08 29.91 1.81
CA ARG A 5 1.48 28.75 1.13
C ARG A 5 2.57 27.88 0.56
N CYS A 6 2.41 26.56 0.65
CA CYS A 6 3.38 25.62 0.08
C CYS A 6 3.16 25.41 -1.43
N PHE A 7 1.92 25.61 -1.89
CA PHE A 7 1.53 25.40 -3.29
C PHE A 7 1.10 26.70 -3.97
N SER A 8 1.36 26.76 -5.28
CA SER A 8 0.88 27.83 -6.15
C SER A 8 -0.59 27.62 -6.47
N LEU A 9 -1.42 28.61 -6.17
CA LEU A 9 -2.86 28.57 -6.51
C LEU A 9 -3.09 28.57 -8.01
N TYR A 10 -2.18 29.20 -8.77
CA TYR A 10 -2.23 29.23 -10.22
C TYR A 10 -2.02 27.82 -10.79
N ASP A 11 -1.00 27.11 -10.29
CA ASP A 11 -0.66 25.76 -10.76
C ASP A 11 -1.79 24.78 -10.42
N ILE A 12 -2.43 24.94 -9.24
CA ILE A 12 -3.62 24.16 -8.86
C ILE A 12 -4.78 24.46 -9.81
N GLU A 13 -5.04 25.73 -10.12
CA GLU A 13 -6.11 26.12 -11.04
C GLU A 13 -5.87 25.56 -12.45
N GLU A 14 -4.64 25.66 -12.96
CA GLU A 14 -4.23 25.11 -14.25
C GLU A 14 -4.40 23.59 -14.28
N TYR A 15 -3.91 22.89 -13.26
CA TYR A 15 -4.10 21.44 -13.11
C TYR A 15 -5.58 21.04 -13.13
N LEU A 16 -6.44 21.76 -12.42
CA LEU A 16 -7.88 21.47 -12.41
C LEU A 16 -8.51 21.66 -13.79
N LYS A 17 -8.12 22.70 -14.55
CA LYS A 17 -8.60 22.95 -15.92
C LYS A 17 -8.13 21.88 -16.89
N GLU A 18 -6.87 21.47 -16.81
CA GLU A 18 -6.31 20.40 -17.63
C GLU A 18 -7.02 19.06 -17.41
N ASN A 19 -7.51 18.83 -16.19
CA ASN A 19 -8.28 17.63 -15.83
C ASN A 19 -9.80 17.77 -16.05
N GLY A 20 -10.23 18.77 -16.81
CA GLY A 20 -11.61 18.89 -17.30
C GLY A 20 -12.53 19.81 -16.49
N ALA A 21 -12.01 20.59 -15.53
CA ALA A 21 -12.81 21.62 -14.88
C ALA A 21 -13.00 22.84 -15.80
N GLU A 22 -14.20 23.01 -16.36
CA GLU A 22 -14.52 24.16 -17.22
C GLU A 22 -14.51 25.49 -16.46
N LYS A 23 -14.94 25.48 -15.20
CA LYS A 23 -14.95 26.64 -14.30
C LYS A 23 -14.44 26.23 -12.94
N VAL A 24 -13.39 26.89 -12.48
CA VAL A 24 -12.80 26.66 -11.17
C VAL A 24 -13.13 27.83 -10.26
N SER A 25 -13.80 27.56 -9.14
CA SER A 25 -14.06 28.58 -8.12
C SER A 25 -12.85 28.76 -7.21
N GLU A 26 -12.61 29.97 -6.72
CA GLU A 26 -11.53 30.25 -5.76
C GLU A 26 -11.63 29.32 -4.52
N LYS A 27 -12.85 29.07 -4.04
CA LYS A 27 -13.08 28.15 -2.93
C LYS A 27 -12.60 26.73 -3.23
N ALA A 28 -12.76 26.25 -4.45
CA ALA A 28 -12.29 24.92 -4.86
C ALA A 28 -10.76 24.86 -4.86
N VAL A 29 -10.09 25.89 -5.39
CA VAL A 29 -8.61 25.98 -5.38
C VAL A 29 -8.08 25.99 -3.94
N LEU A 30 -8.69 26.80 -3.06
CA LEU A 30 -8.30 26.88 -1.66
C LEU A 30 -8.56 25.58 -0.89
N GLY A 31 -9.67 24.90 -1.17
CA GLY A 31 -9.98 23.60 -0.58
C GLY A 31 -8.95 22.56 -0.99
N PHE A 32 -8.68 22.47 -2.29
CA PHE A 32 -7.69 21.54 -2.84
C PHE A 32 -6.27 21.81 -2.30
N GLU A 33 -5.86 23.07 -2.19
CA GLU A 33 -4.57 23.43 -1.59
C GLU A 33 -4.46 22.93 -0.14
N SER A 34 -5.52 23.13 0.65
CA SER A 34 -5.54 22.68 2.05
C SER A 34 -5.43 21.17 2.16
N GLU A 35 -6.20 20.43 1.36
CA GLU A 35 -6.16 18.96 1.33
C GLU A 35 -4.80 18.43 0.87
N LEU A 36 -4.19 19.09 -0.13
CA LEU A 36 -2.85 18.74 -0.61
C LEU A 36 -1.78 18.99 0.45
N GLU A 37 -1.84 20.12 1.18
CA GLU A 37 -0.93 20.41 2.30
C GLU A 37 -1.07 19.39 3.43
N GLU A 38 -2.29 18.97 3.75
CA GLU A 38 -2.56 17.97 4.78
C GLU A 38 -2.02 16.60 4.36
N THR A 39 -2.34 16.15 3.15
CA THR A 39 -1.89 14.86 2.60
C THR A 39 -0.36 14.78 2.57
N VAL A 40 0.32 15.83 2.10
CA VAL A 40 1.79 15.87 2.06
C VAL A 40 2.39 15.89 3.47
N ARG A 41 1.75 16.58 4.42
CA ARG A 41 2.23 16.61 5.81
C ARG A 41 2.14 15.24 6.46
N GLU A 42 1.06 14.50 6.23
CA GLU A 42 0.89 13.14 6.72
C GLU A 42 1.94 12.20 6.10
N LEU A 43 2.10 12.25 4.78
CA LEU A 43 3.10 11.45 4.07
C LEU A 43 4.52 11.73 4.61
N LEU A 44 4.88 12.99 4.83
CA LEU A 44 6.17 13.35 5.39
C LEU A 44 6.32 12.89 6.84
N GLY A 45 5.25 12.90 7.64
CA GLY A 45 5.23 12.33 8.98
C GLY A 45 5.55 10.84 8.98
N ASN A 46 4.91 10.09 8.08
CA ASN A 46 5.13 8.65 7.91
C ASN A 46 6.54 8.37 7.38
N ALA A 47 6.99 9.10 6.35
CA ALA A 47 8.35 8.96 5.81
C ALA A 47 9.43 9.29 6.85
N GLN A 48 9.18 10.27 7.72
CA GLN A 48 10.11 10.63 8.80
C GLN A 48 10.32 9.48 9.79
N PHE A 49 9.30 8.65 10.04
CA PHE A 49 9.44 7.45 10.86
C PHE A 49 10.48 6.48 10.27
N TYR A 50 10.38 6.19 8.98
CA TYR A 50 11.33 5.30 8.29
C TYR A 50 12.74 5.91 8.20
N ALA A 51 12.85 7.21 7.93
CA ALA A 51 14.14 7.90 7.95
C ALA A 51 14.82 7.79 9.34
N ASN A 52 14.04 7.99 10.41
CA ASN A 52 14.53 7.86 11.79
C ASN A 52 14.95 6.42 12.10
N TYR A 53 14.20 5.42 11.64
CA TYR A 53 14.54 4.00 11.80
C TYR A 53 15.87 3.65 11.13
N ALA A 54 16.16 4.25 9.98
CA ALA A 54 17.45 4.15 9.29
C ALA A 54 18.57 5.01 9.92
N GLY A 55 18.31 5.69 11.04
CA GLY A 55 19.29 6.55 11.73
C GLY A 55 19.47 7.95 11.12
N ARG A 56 18.68 8.32 10.11
CA ARG A 56 18.71 9.65 9.48
C ARG A 56 17.74 10.59 10.19
N LYS A 57 18.26 11.71 10.73
CA LYS A 57 17.45 12.67 11.52
C LYS A 57 16.92 13.87 10.75
N ARG A 58 17.48 14.17 9.58
CA ARG A 58 17.21 15.42 8.83
C ARG A 58 17.03 15.23 7.33
N LEU A 59 17.17 14.00 6.85
CA LEU A 59 17.13 13.69 5.44
C LEU A 59 16.14 12.55 5.22
N ILE A 60 15.01 12.89 4.60
CA ILE A 60 14.06 11.95 4.03
C ILE A 60 14.53 11.64 2.62
N THR A 61 14.57 10.35 2.28
CA THR A 61 14.96 9.85 0.96
C THR A 61 13.76 9.23 0.26
N ASN A 62 13.86 9.00 -1.05
CA ASN A 62 12.77 8.39 -1.82
C ASN A 62 12.37 7.01 -1.28
N SER A 63 13.31 6.22 -0.72
CA SER A 63 12.98 4.93 -0.10
C SER A 63 12.09 5.08 1.11
N ASP A 64 12.24 6.16 1.90
CA ASP A 64 11.41 6.42 3.07
C ASP A 64 9.97 6.78 2.65
N ILE A 65 9.82 7.49 1.54
CA ILE A 65 8.52 7.83 0.93
C ILE A 65 7.83 6.57 0.39
N VAL A 66 8.55 5.73 -0.34
CA VAL A 66 8.01 4.46 -0.87
C VAL A 66 7.51 3.56 0.26
N MET A 67 8.30 3.41 1.32
CA MET A 67 7.89 2.63 2.49
C MET A 67 6.64 3.20 3.17
N ALA A 68 6.54 4.53 3.28
CA ALA A 68 5.35 5.18 3.82
C ALA A 68 4.10 4.88 2.96
N LEU A 69 4.21 5.00 1.64
CA LEU A 69 3.10 4.72 0.72
C LEU A 69 2.66 3.24 0.76
N GLU A 70 3.61 2.30 0.79
CA GLU A 70 3.29 0.87 0.89
C GLU A 70 2.59 0.50 2.20
N SER A 71 2.89 1.23 3.28
CA SER A 71 2.27 0.99 4.60
C SER A 71 0.83 1.50 4.71
N ASP A 72 0.49 2.56 3.97
CA ASP A 72 -0.87 3.11 3.91
C ASP A 72 -1.75 2.33 2.92
N LEU A 73 -1.14 1.69 1.90
CA LEU A 73 -1.80 0.76 0.99
C LEU A 73 -1.98 -0.63 1.62
N LYS A 74 -2.73 -0.73 2.73
CA LYS A 74 -3.31 -2.04 3.08
C LYS A 74 -4.35 -2.38 2.00
N PRO A 75 -4.26 -3.54 1.34
CA PRO A 75 -5.34 -3.96 0.45
C PRO A 75 -6.59 -4.14 1.30
N GLU A 76 -7.64 -3.35 1.05
CA GLU A 76 -9.00 -3.72 1.43
C GLU A 76 -9.43 -4.93 0.58
N SER A 77 -8.88 -6.11 0.86
CA SER A 77 -9.35 -7.36 0.25
C SER A 77 -8.90 -8.61 1.00
N GLU A 78 -9.30 -8.72 2.26
CA GLU A 78 -9.59 -10.02 2.87
C GLU A 78 -10.90 -9.88 3.64
N HIS A 79 -12.04 -9.92 2.94
CA HIS A 79 -13.39 -10.32 3.40
C HIS A 79 -14.42 -9.78 2.41
N ASP A 80 -14.71 -10.53 1.34
CA ASP A 80 -16.03 -10.66 0.68
C ASP A 80 -15.94 -11.33 -0.71
N GLN A 81 -15.26 -12.47 -0.78
CA GLN A 81 -15.56 -13.45 -1.83
C GLN A 81 -15.93 -14.77 -1.18
N ALA A 82 -17.25 -14.94 -0.97
CA ALA A 82 -17.82 -16.26 -0.76
C ALA A 82 -17.47 -17.14 -1.97
N PRO A 83 -16.96 -18.37 -1.78
CA PRO A 83 -16.71 -19.27 -2.90
C PRO A 83 -18.04 -19.80 -3.42
N ILE A 84 -18.58 -19.18 -4.48
CA ILE A 84 -19.68 -19.76 -5.26
C ILE A 84 -19.13 -20.25 -6.59
N LEU A 85 -18.67 -21.50 -6.57
CA LEU A 85 -18.62 -22.46 -7.69
C LEU A 85 -18.08 -23.75 -7.07
N GLY A 86 -18.83 -24.82 -6.92
CA GLY A 86 -19.93 -25.29 -7.74
C GLY A 86 -19.74 -26.80 -7.75
N LYS A 87 -20.63 -27.48 -7.05
CA LYS A 87 -20.72 -28.93 -7.00
C LYS A 87 -20.74 -29.47 -8.43
N VAL A 88 -19.67 -30.13 -8.87
CA VAL A 88 -19.76 -31.11 -9.96
C VAL A 88 -19.29 -32.44 -9.40
N ALA A 89 -20.30 -33.28 -9.22
CA ALA A 89 -20.35 -34.70 -8.88
C ALA A 89 -19.05 -35.52 -8.90
N ASN A 90 -18.84 -36.20 -7.77
CA ASN A 90 -18.66 -37.65 -7.68
C ASN A 90 -18.40 -38.40 -9.00
N ALA A 91 -17.23 -39.05 -9.07
CA ALA A 91 -17.09 -40.50 -9.03
C ALA A 91 -15.92 -40.93 -9.91
N GLU A 92 -14.77 -41.26 -9.32
CA GLU A 92 -14.06 -42.50 -9.68
C GLU A 92 -13.00 -42.92 -8.65
N ARG A 93 -13.44 -43.85 -7.80
CA ARG A 93 -12.79 -45.12 -7.47
C ARG A 93 -11.40 -45.10 -6.78
N ARG A 94 -11.48 -45.22 -5.45
CA ARG A 94 -10.77 -46.18 -4.58
C ARG A 94 -9.63 -47.00 -5.21
N ASN A 95 -8.40 -46.84 -4.69
CA ASN A 95 -7.58 -47.97 -4.26
C ASN A 95 -6.47 -47.57 -3.26
N PRO A 96 -6.47 -48.04 -1.99
CA PRO A 96 -5.39 -47.79 -1.05
C PRO A 96 -4.46 -49.01 -0.98
N VAL A 97 -3.26 -48.94 -1.56
CA VAL A 97 -2.21 -49.93 -1.29
C VAL A 97 -1.22 -49.37 -0.27
N ARG A 98 -1.42 -49.82 0.97
CA ARG A 98 -0.42 -49.83 2.04
C ARG A 98 0.87 -50.48 1.55
N ILE A 99 2.02 -49.82 1.69
CA ILE A 99 3.28 -50.51 2.01
C ILE A 99 4.01 -49.73 3.11
N ARG A 100 4.01 -50.31 4.31
CA ARG A 100 5.00 -50.05 5.36
C ARG A 100 6.24 -50.88 5.03
N ALA A 101 7.42 -50.27 5.11
CA ALA A 101 8.69 -50.97 5.36
C ALA A 101 9.64 -49.95 6.02
N SER A 102 9.73 -49.90 7.35
CA SER A 102 10.64 -50.65 8.23
C SER A 102 12.11 -50.17 8.17
N ARG A 103 12.50 -49.54 9.29
CA ARG A 103 13.85 -49.33 9.83
C ARG A 103 14.94 -50.25 9.27
N ILE A 104 16.08 -49.67 8.88
CA ILE A 104 17.40 -50.28 9.08
C ILE A 104 18.34 -49.22 9.65
N ARG A 105 18.81 -49.46 10.89
CA ARG A 105 19.98 -48.82 11.50
C ARG A 105 21.22 -49.51 10.96
N ALA A 106 22.27 -48.77 10.63
CA ALA A 106 23.63 -49.27 10.72
C ALA A 106 24.60 -48.12 11.00
N ALA A 107 25.19 -48.17 12.18
CA ALA A 107 26.30 -47.34 12.61
C ALA A 107 27.60 -47.76 11.93
N ARG A 108 28.51 -46.81 11.70
CA ARG A 108 29.96 -47.03 11.88
C ARG A 108 30.67 -45.68 12.03
N ARG A 109 31.08 -45.39 13.26
CA ARG A 109 32.16 -44.45 13.59
C ARG A 109 33.49 -45.13 13.22
N ILE A 110 34.43 -44.34 12.70
CA ILE A 110 35.87 -44.59 12.75
C ILE A 110 36.41 -43.72 13.88
#